data_AF-A0A4Q3B469-F1
#
_entry.id   AF-A0A4Q3B469-F1
#
_cell.length_a   1.000
_cell.length_b   1.000
_cell.length_c   1.000
_cell.angle_alpha   90.00
_cell.angle_beta   90.00
_cell.angle_gamma   90.00
#
_symmetry.space_group_name_H-M   'P 1'
#
loop_
_entity.id
_entity.type
_entity.pdbx_description
1 polymer ?
#
loop_
_entity_poly.entity_id
_entity_poly.type
_entity_poly.pdbx_seq_one_letter_code
_entity_poly.pdbx_strand_id
1 'polypeptide(L)'
;PTMDSVFLGAMLAVSSTTIIIKAVDELGLKKKKFATLVFGILIVEDLITIAILVLLSTYAVSQQFVGGEMVISVLKLVFFLVLWFLGGIFFIPTLLKKAKSLMNDETLLIVSIAMCLLMVYLATMAGFSPALGAFVMGSLLAETTKAEKIEHLITPVKDLFGAIFFVSVGILIDLTVIGEYIIPILVITLVCIVGKIITTGLGAYISGNPLKTSLQAGMSLAQIGEFSFIIAGLGVTLNATSGFLYPVVVAVSGITTFTTPYLIKSSEPFYNWIDKKMPERWKSSLMRYSSEAHTITSVSDWEKTLKSFIMNMILFSVILVAIIFLSARYVLPFVEQKIENVTVGFAATVVLTLGLMAPFLWGLVVRNERNEFFAQIYAQRKYKGPIWIMRGIKMAFAIFFVVFFINRFFSIDIALYAAFIIITAFVIFRKRIQALYDRIENRFILNLNDRYHALQDYLYSSRLIYH
;
A
#
# COMPACT_ATOMS: atom_id res chain seq x y z
N PRO A 1 17.35 1.07 -25.10
CA PRO A 1 16.25 1.91 -25.63
C PRO A 1 14.88 1.64 -24.97
N THR A 2 14.43 0.39 -24.85
CA THR A 2 13.12 0.05 -24.24
C THR A 2 13.08 0.34 -22.74
N MET A 3 14.18 0.08 -22.03
CA MET A 3 14.24 0.28 -20.57
C MET A 3 14.19 1.77 -20.20
N ASP A 4 14.91 2.63 -20.93
CA ASP A 4 14.81 4.09 -20.78
C ASP A 4 13.37 4.58 -20.93
N SER A 5 12.62 4.10 -21.94
CA SER A 5 11.22 4.51 -22.14
C SER A 5 10.30 4.06 -21.00
N VAL A 6 10.50 2.85 -20.48
CA VAL A 6 9.70 2.33 -19.34
C VAL A 6 10.00 3.10 -18.06
N PHE A 7 11.27 3.36 -17.78
CA PHE A 7 11.70 4.15 -16.63
C PHE A 7 11.24 5.60 -16.75
N LEU A 8 11.37 6.23 -17.92
CA LEU A 8 10.87 7.58 -18.17
C LEU A 8 9.35 7.65 -17.99
N GLY A 9 8.60 6.70 -18.55
CA GLY A 9 7.15 6.63 -18.39
C GLY A 9 6.74 6.53 -16.92
N ALA A 10 7.45 5.71 -16.13
CA ALA A 10 7.25 5.61 -14.69
C ALA A 10 7.58 6.92 -13.96
N MET A 11 8.66 7.60 -14.32
CA MET A 11 9.03 8.89 -13.71
C MET A 11 8.01 9.99 -13.99
N LEU A 12 7.50 10.05 -15.23
CA LEU A 12 6.48 11.02 -15.63
C LEU A 12 5.10 10.72 -15.05
N ALA A 13 4.84 9.45 -14.69
CA ALA A 13 3.58 9.04 -14.10
C ALA A 13 3.40 9.54 -12.67
N VAL A 14 4.47 9.95 -11.97
CA VAL A 14 4.44 10.28 -10.55
C VAL A 14 4.56 11.78 -10.27
N SER A 15 3.66 12.30 -9.46
CA SER A 15 3.56 13.71 -9.03
C SER A 15 4.25 13.93 -7.68
N SER A 16 4.63 15.18 -7.37
CA SER A 16 5.17 15.52 -6.04
C SER A 16 4.06 15.85 -5.06
N THR A 17 3.89 15.01 -4.03
CA THR A 17 2.96 15.26 -2.93
C THR A 17 3.39 16.49 -2.13
N THR A 18 4.68 16.59 -1.80
CA THR A 18 5.21 17.67 -0.96
C THR A 18 5.04 19.06 -1.60
N ILE A 19 5.39 19.19 -2.88
CA ILE A 19 5.29 20.48 -3.59
C ILE A 19 3.82 20.87 -3.78
N ILE A 20 2.93 19.94 -4.16
CA ILE A 20 1.52 20.26 -4.43
C ILE A 20 0.80 20.68 -3.16
N ILE A 21 0.97 19.94 -2.06
CA ILE A 21 0.35 20.29 -0.78
C ILE A 21 0.80 21.68 -0.34
N LYS A 22 2.10 21.98 -0.45
CA LYS A 22 2.67 23.28 -0.09
C LYS A 22 2.14 24.40 -0.99
N ALA A 23 2.10 24.21 -2.31
CA ALA A 23 1.58 25.19 -3.25
C ALA A 23 0.08 25.48 -3.02
N VAL A 24 -0.72 24.43 -2.78
CA VAL A 24 -2.16 24.57 -2.48
C VAL A 24 -2.37 25.29 -1.14
N ASP A 25 -1.49 25.08 -0.16
CA ASP A 25 -1.52 25.78 1.13
C ASP A 25 -1.20 27.26 1.00
N GLU A 26 -0.07 27.58 0.35
CA GLU A 26 0.40 28.95 0.15
C GLU A 26 -0.58 29.78 -0.68
N LEU A 27 -1.29 29.15 -1.62
CA LEU A 27 -2.34 29.81 -2.41
C LEU A 27 -3.68 29.93 -1.66
N GLY A 28 -3.80 29.38 -0.44
CA GLY A 28 -5.04 29.41 0.34
C GLY A 28 -6.17 28.54 -0.24
N LEU A 29 -5.84 27.53 -1.02
CA LEU A 29 -6.80 26.72 -1.80
C LEU A 29 -7.18 25.38 -1.13
N LYS A 30 -6.59 25.03 0.03
CA LYS A 30 -6.84 23.77 0.76
C LYS A 30 -8.32 23.41 0.95
N LYS A 31 -9.19 24.40 1.15
CA LYS A 31 -10.63 24.19 1.41
C LYS A 31 -11.47 24.00 0.13
N LYS A 32 -10.87 24.08 -1.07
CA LYS A 32 -11.57 23.91 -2.34
C LYS A 32 -11.78 22.42 -2.63
N LYS A 33 -12.91 22.08 -3.27
CA LYS A 33 -13.25 20.68 -3.64
C LYS A 33 -12.15 19.98 -4.45
N PHE A 34 -11.49 20.70 -5.36
CA PHE A 34 -10.41 20.13 -6.17
C PHE A 34 -9.19 19.74 -5.33
N ALA A 35 -8.89 20.47 -4.25
CA ALA A 35 -7.75 20.16 -3.38
C ALA A 35 -7.95 18.81 -2.66
N THR A 36 -9.17 18.53 -2.19
CA THR A 36 -9.50 17.22 -1.60
C THR A 36 -9.34 16.08 -2.61
N LEU A 37 -9.79 16.29 -3.86
CA LEU A 37 -9.59 15.31 -4.93
C LEU A 37 -8.09 15.09 -5.23
N VAL A 38 -7.33 16.17 -5.36
CA VAL A 38 -5.88 16.12 -5.61
C VAL A 38 -5.15 15.37 -4.49
N PHE A 39 -5.44 15.68 -3.22
CA PHE A 39 -4.84 14.95 -2.10
C PHE A 39 -5.20 13.46 -2.10
N GLY A 40 -6.44 13.12 -2.46
CA GLY A 40 -6.85 11.73 -2.63
C GLY A 40 -6.09 11.02 -3.76
N ILE A 41 -5.90 11.68 -4.91
CA ILE A 41 -5.11 11.15 -6.03
C ILE A 41 -3.66 10.90 -5.58
N LEU A 42 -3.03 11.88 -4.91
CA LEU A 42 -1.65 11.77 -4.45
C LEU A 42 -1.41 10.57 -3.52
N ILE A 43 -2.33 10.30 -2.59
CA ILE A 43 -2.22 9.14 -1.69
C ILE A 43 -2.24 7.82 -2.48
N VAL A 44 -3.13 7.70 -3.46
CA VAL A 44 -3.23 6.51 -4.31
C VAL A 44 -2.02 6.41 -5.25
N GLU A 45 -1.55 7.53 -5.76
CA GLU A 45 -0.39 7.63 -6.64
C GLU A 45 0.90 7.18 -5.92
N ASP A 46 1.11 7.61 -4.68
CA ASP A 46 2.26 7.18 -3.86
C ASP A 46 2.24 5.65 -3.62
N LEU A 47 1.06 5.08 -3.37
CA LEU A 47 0.87 3.62 -3.24
C LEU A 47 1.21 2.88 -4.55
N ILE A 48 0.72 3.37 -5.69
CA ILE A 48 1.00 2.78 -7.00
C ILE A 48 2.49 2.90 -7.34
N THR A 49 3.10 4.03 -7.02
CA THR A 49 4.51 4.31 -7.26
C THR A 49 5.42 3.29 -6.58
N ILE A 50 5.07 2.89 -5.37
CA ILE A 50 5.79 1.85 -4.64
C ILE A 50 5.70 0.50 -5.36
N ALA A 51 4.53 0.14 -5.89
CA ALA A 51 4.39 -1.05 -6.72
C ALA A 51 5.23 -0.96 -8.01
N ILE A 52 5.22 0.21 -8.66
CA ILE A 52 6.04 0.48 -9.85
C ILE A 52 7.53 0.31 -9.54
N LEU A 53 8.05 0.85 -8.44
CA LEU A 53 9.46 0.71 -8.04
C LEU A 53 9.92 -0.74 -7.97
N VAL A 54 9.07 -1.61 -7.44
CA VAL A 54 9.38 -3.04 -7.28
C VAL A 54 9.27 -3.80 -8.61
N LEU A 55 8.29 -3.43 -9.44
CA LEU A 55 8.18 -3.96 -10.79
C LEU A 55 9.41 -3.58 -11.63
N LEU A 56 9.85 -2.31 -11.54
CA LEU A 56 11.03 -1.82 -12.24
C LEU A 56 12.32 -2.47 -11.75
N SER A 57 12.50 -2.63 -10.43
CA SER A 57 13.70 -3.30 -9.90
C SER A 57 13.78 -4.75 -10.38
N THR A 58 12.65 -5.46 -10.37
CA THR A 58 12.57 -6.83 -10.90
C THR A 58 12.87 -6.88 -12.38
N TYR A 59 12.24 -5.98 -13.16
CA TYR A 59 12.38 -5.95 -14.60
C TYR A 59 13.83 -5.66 -15.03
N ALA A 60 14.48 -4.71 -14.35
CA ALA A 60 15.86 -4.36 -14.59
C ALA A 60 16.83 -5.51 -14.25
N VAL A 61 16.60 -6.25 -13.16
CA VAL A 61 17.47 -7.36 -12.73
C VAL A 61 17.30 -8.60 -13.60
N SER A 62 16.07 -8.92 -14.02
CA SER A 62 15.77 -10.16 -14.78
C SER A 62 16.19 -10.09 -16.25
N GLN A 63 16.34 -8.88 -16.84
CA GLN A 63 16.70 -8.62 -18.25
C GLN A 63 15.87 -9.39 -19.32
N GLN A 64 14.88 -10.18 -18.94
CA GLN A 64 14.00 -10.93 -19.82
C GLN A 64 12.56 -10.78 -19.34
N PHE A 65 11.65 -10.60 -20.31
CA PHE A 65 10.21 -10.58 -20.08
C PHE A 65 9.69 -12.03 -19.93
N VAL A 66 10.24 -12.80 -19.00
CA VAL A 66 9.66 -14.10 -18.64
C VAL A 66 8.49 -13.79 -17.71
N GLY A 67 7.27 -13.80 -18.25
CA GLY A 67 6.05 -13.46 -17.50
C GLY A 67 5.90 -14.20 -16.17
N GLY A 68 6.49 -15.40 -16.05
CA GLY A 68 6.57 -16.15 -14.79
C GLY A 68 7.37 -15.45 -13.69
N GLU A 69 8.54 -14.88 -13.99
CA GLU A 69 9.38 -14.22 -12.99
C GLU A 69 8.76 -12.92 -12.49
N MET A 70 8.11 -12.14 -13.38
CA MET A 70 7.37 -10.94 -12.97
C MET A 70 6.22 -11.29 -12.03
N VAL A 71 5.45 -12.35 -12.33
CA VAL A 71 4.35 -12.80 -11.44
C VAL A 71 4.92 -13.23 -10.09
N ILE A 72 6.04 -13.95 -10.06
CA ILE A 72 6.70 -14.34 -8.81
C ILE A 72 7.14 -13.13 -8.01
N SER A 73 7.70 -12.10 -8.64
CA SER A 73 8.14 -10.88 -7.94
C SER A 73 6.98 -10.02 -7.44
N VAL A 74 5.89 -9.91 -8.21
CA VAL A 74 4.65 -9.29 -7.73
C VAL A 74 4.09 -10.05 -6.54
N LEU A 75 4.06 -11.39 -6.61
CA LEU A 75 3.64 -12.22 -5.50
C LEU A 75 4.56 -12.04 -4.28
N LYS A 76 5.89 -11.97 -4.48
CA LYS A 76 6.86 -11.73 -3.41
C LYS A 76 6.64 -10.36 -2.76
N LEU A 77 6.31 -9.33 -3.54
CA LEU A 77 5.97 -8.00 -3.03
C LEU A 77 4.68 -8.01 -2.23
N VAL A 78 3.60 -8.52 -2.82
CA VAL A 78 2.29 -8.61 -2.14
C VAL A 78 2.43 -9.40 -0.86
N PHE A 79 3.16 -10.51 -0.91
CA PHE A 79 3.49 -11.31 0.25
C PHE A 79 4.27 -10.51 1.29
N PHE A 80 5.33 -9.79 0.91
CA PHE A 80 6.10 -8.93 1.81
C PHE A 80 5.22 -7.86 2.47
N LEU A 81 4.45 -7.11 1.68
CA LEU A 81 3.52 -6.10 2.18
C LEU A 81 2.54 -6.70 3.17
N VAL A 82 1.82 -7.74 2.78
CA VAL A 82 0.77 -8.33 3.61
C VAL A 82 1.37 -8.95 4.88
N LEU A 83 2.52 -9.63 4.80
CA LEU A 83 3.24 -10.15 5.96
C LEU A 83 3.61 -9.03 6.94
N TRP A 84 4.23 -7.96 6.47
CA TRP A 84 4.69 -6.88 7.33
C TRP A 84 3.56 -6.00 7.85
N PHE A 85 2.49 -5.79 7.09
CA PHE A 85 1.29 -5.13 7.60
C PHE A 85 0.64 -5.96 8.70
N LEU A 86 0.45 -7.26 8.49
CA LEU A 86 -0.18 -8.14 9.49
C LEU A 86 0.68 -8.30 10.75
N GLY A 87 1.98 -8.54 10.57
CA GLY A 87 2.92 -8.62 11.69
C GLY A 87 3.07 -7.27 12.40
N GLY A 88 3.19 -6.19 11.64
CA GLY A 88 3.39 -4.84 12.13
C GLY A 88 2.21 -4.29 12.93
N ILE A 89 0.97 -4.48 12.45
CA ILE A 89 -0.25 -4.06 13.17
C ILE A 89 -0.38 -4.77 14.53
N PHE A 90 0.16 -5.98 14.66
CA PHE A 90 0.20 -6.66 15.95
C PHE A 90 1.38 -6.23 16.82
N PHE A 91 2.58 -6.20 16.24
CA PHE A 91 3.84 -6.02 16.95
C PHE A 91 4.06 -4.56 17.38
N ILE A 92 3.86 -3.61 16.47
CA ILE A 92 4.24 -2.20 16.65
C ILE A 92 3.37 -1.52 17.73
N PRO A 93 2.02 -1.58 17.69
CA PRO A 93 1.21 -1.01 18.77
C PRO A 93 1.51 -1.66 20.12
N THR A 94 1.75 -2.97 20.15
CA THR A 94 2.09 -3.70 21.39
C THR A 94 3.43 -3.23 21.96
N LEU A 95 4.43 -3.04 21.12
CA LEU A 95 5.75 -2.54 21.51
C LEU A 95 5.65 -1.11 22.06
N LEU A 96 4.95 -0.22 21.35
CA LEU A 96 4.71 1.16 21.79
C LEU A 96 3.92 1.24 23.09
N LYS A 97 2.90 0.38 23.27
CA LYS A 97 2.08 0.33 24.48
C LYS A 97 2.87 -0.19 25.69
N LYS A 98 3.73 -1.19 25.50
CA LYS A 98 4.63 -1.70 26.56
C LYS A 98 5.71 -0.68 26.93
N ALA A 99 6.24 0.02 25.95
CA ALA A 99 7.26 1.05 26.17
C ALA A 99 6.68 2.36 26.71
N LYS A 100 5.35 2.50 26.85
CA LYS A 100 4.67 3.77 27.18
C LYS A 100 5.26 4.52 28.38
N SER A 101 5.71 3.82 29.43
CA SER A 101 6.31 4.45 30.61
C SER A 101 7.68 5.11 30.35
N LEU A 102 8.35 4.71 29.26
CA LEU A 102 9.66 5.20 28.83
C LEU A 102 9.56 6.18 27.64
N MET A 103 8.34 6.42 27.12
CA MET A 103 8.10 7.22 25.93
C MET A 103 7.75 8.68 26.26
N ASN A 104 8.78 9.53 26.37
CA ASN A 104 8.63 10.98 26.24
C ASN A 104 8.68 11.37 24.74
N ASP A 105 8.59 12.67 24.44
CA ASP A 105 8.51 13.18 23.07
C ASP A 105 9.81 12.89 22.30
N GLU A 106 10.95 13.05 22.96
CA GLU A 106 12.27 12.79 22.40
C GLU A 106 12.48 11.30 22.09
N THR A 107 12.18 10.41 23.04
CA THR A 107 12.32 8.97 22.84
C THR A 107 11.31 8.44 21.84
N LEU A 108 10.09 9.00 21.78
CA LEU A 108 9.10 8.66 20.75
C LEU A 108 9.59 9.01 19.35
N LEU A 109 10.21 10.19 19.17
CA LEU A 109 10.81 10.57 17.89
C LEU A 109 11.94 9.61 17.49
N ILE A 110 12.89 9.36 18.40
CA ILE A 110 14.04 8.48 18.15
C ILE A 110 13.57 7.06 17.82
N VAL A 111 12.64 6.51 18.59
CA VAL A 111 12.09 5.16 18.37
C VAL A 111 11.34 5.08 17.04
N SER A 112 10.58 6.12 16.67
CA SER A 112 9.86 6.14 15.39
C SER A 112 10.81 6.14 14.20
N ILE A 113 11.87 6.96 14.25
CA ILE A 113 12.92 6.99 13.22
C ILE A 113 13.69 5.66 13.19
N ALA A 114 14.05 5.10 14.36
CA ALA A 114 14.74 3.83 14.46
C ALA A 114 13.92 2.68 13.87
N MET A 115 12.61 2.63 14.14
CA MET A 115 11.71 1.66 13.51
C MET A 115 11.63 1.85 12.00
N CYS A 116 11.59 3.09 11.52
CA CYS A 116 11.63 3.40 10.09
C CYS A 116 12.90 2.85 9.43
N LEU A 117 14.07 3.18 9.99
CA LEU A 117 15.36 2.70 9.48
C LEU A 117 15.51 1.18 9.57
N LEU A 118 14.99 0.56 10.63
CA LEU A 118 14.94 -0.90 10.76
C LEU A 118 14.13 -1.53 9.63
N MET A 119 12.96 -0.97 9.31
CA MET A 119 12.13 -1.48 8.23
C MET A 119 12.74 -1.23 6.84
N VAL A 120 13.42 -0.09 6.66
CA VAL A 120 14.23 0.19 5.46
C VAL A 120 15.29 -0.90 5.28
N TYR A 121 16.04 -1.22 6.34
CA TYR A 121 17.05 -2.29 6.32
C TYR A 121 16.44 -3.66 6.00
N LEU A 122 15.30 -4.00 6.59
CA LEU A 122 14.61 -5.27 6.32
C LEU A 122 14.09 -5.35 4.88
N ALA A 123 13.59 -4.25 4.34
CA ALA A 123 13.13 -4.16 2.95
C ALA A 123 14.30 -4.33 1.97
N THR A 124 15.45 -3.68 2.21
CA THR A 124 16.63 -3.82 1.35
C THR A 124 17.22 -5.23 1.42
N MET A 125 17.27 -5.85 2.60
CA MET A 125 17.65 -7.27 2.74
C MET A 125 16.71 -8.21 1.97
N ALA A 126 15.43 -7.89 1.86
CA ALA A 126 14.47 -8.66 1.09
C ALA A 126 14.58 -8.43 -0.44
N GLY A 127 15.44 -7.50 -0.87
CA GLY A 127 15.66 -7.12 -2.27
C GLY A 127 14.71 -6.03 -2.77
N PHE A 128 14.10 -5.25 -1.88
CA PHE A 128 13.23 -4.13 -2.23
C PHE A 128 13.91 -2.77 -2.00
N SER A 129 13.29 -1.71 -2.51
CA SER A 129 13.83 -0.35 -2.37
C SER A 129 13.74 0.16 -0.93
N PRO A 130 14.66 1.05 -0.51
CA PRO A 130 14.57 1.73 0.79
C PRO A 130 13.23 2.46 0.99
N ALA A 131 12.71 3.07 -0.08
CA ALA A 131 11.45 3.82 -0.06
C ALA A 131 10.25 2.96 0.34
N LEU A 132 10.20 1.70 -0.13
CA LEU A 132 9.17 0.75 0.28
C LEU A 132 9.19 0.52 1.80
N GLY A 133 10.37 0.28 2.38
CA GLY A 133 10.51 0.04 3.82
C GLY A 133 10.06 1.24 4.66
N ALA A 134 10.46 2.44 4.26
CA ALA A 134 10.05 3.68 4.92
C ALA A 134 8.51 3.87 4.87
N PHE A 135 7.90 3.62 3.71
CA PHE A 135 6.45 3.70 3.55
C PHE A 135 5.70 2.68 4.40
N VAL A 136 6.14 1.43 4.41
CA VAL A 136 5.49 0.38 5.21
C VAL A 136 5.58 0.71 6.70
N MET A 137 6.72 1.20 7.18
CA MET A 137 6.80 1.59 8.59
C MET A 137 5.96 2.83 8.89
N GLY A 138 5.98 3.85 8.04
CA GLY A 138 5.19 5.07 8.23
C GLY A 138 3.68 4.77 8.32
N SER A 139 3.18 3.94 7.40
CA SER A 139 1.78 3.49 7.41
C SER A 139 1.44 2.64 8.65
N LEU A 140 2.34 1.76 9.08
CA LEU A 140 2.19 1.01 10.34
C LEU A 140 2.14 1.91 11.57
N LEU A 141 2.96 2.97 11.63
CA LEU A 141 2.94 3.95 12.72
C LEU A 141 1.66 4.80 12.71
N ALA A 142 1.13 5.11 11.52
CA ALA A 142 -0.11 5.88 11.34
C ALA A 142 -1.35 5.16 11.89
N GLU A 143 -1.30 3.84 12.01
CA GLU A 143 -2.36 3.02 12.61
C GLU A 143 -2.24 2.93 14.15
N THR A 144 -1.19 3.50 14.76
CA THR A 144 -1.00 3.43 16.22
C THR A 144 -1.76 4.55 16.95
N THR A 145 -2.06 4.35 18.23
CA THR A 145 -2.63 5.40 19.10
C THR A 145 -1.74 6.64 19.29
N LYS A 146 -0.48 6.56 18.87
CA LYS A 146 0.49 7.66 18.95
C LYS A 146 0.69 8.37 17.61
N ALA A 147 -0.03 7.99 16.55
CA ALA A 147 0.13 8.51 15.20
C ALA A 147 0.20 10.04 15.13
N GLU A 148 -0.78 10.76 15.71
CA GLU A 148 -0.81 12.23 15.67
C GLU A 148 0.40 12.87 16.37
N LYS A 149 0.82 12.27 17.49
CA LYS A 149 2.01 12.75 18.21
C LYS A 149 3.30 12.47 17.42
N ILE A 150 3.40 11.29 16.82
CA ILE A 150 4.51 10.92 15.93
C ILE A 150 4.57 11.86 14.73
N GLU A 151 3.43 12.14 14.09
CA GLU A 151 3.31 13.07 12.96
C GLU A 151 3.79 14.47 13.33
N HIS A 152 3.34 15.00 14.48
CA HIS A 152 3.78 16.30 14.96
C HIS A 152 5.29 16.35 15.23
N LEU A 153 5.86 15.30 15.85
CA LEU A 153 7.29 15.23 16.16
C LEU A 153 8.17 15.02 14.92
N ILE A 154 7.70 14.26 13.94
CA ILE A 154 8.43 14.00 12.70
C ILE A 154 8.32 15.17 11.73
N THR A 155 7.28 15.99 11.79
CA THR A 155 7.05 17.09 10.82
C THR A 155 8.27 18.01 10.66
N PRO A 156 8.90 18.55 11.73
CA PRO A 156 10.10 19.38 11.59
C PRO A 156 11.28 18.63 10.95
N VAL A 157 11.45 17.34 11.27
CA VAL A 157 12.51 16.50 10.71
C VAL A 157 12.27 16.26 9.22
N LYS A 158 11.03 15.92 8.85
CA LYS A 158 10.58 15.74 7.47
C LYS A 158 10.76 17.04 6.66
N ASP A 159 10.41 18.19 7.22
CA ASP A 159 10.56 19.48 6.55
C ASP A 159 12.05 19.84 6.34
N LEU A 160 12.91 19.56 7.34
CA LEU A 160 14.36 19.75 7.22
C LEU A 160 14.98 18.86 6.13
N PHE A 161 14.71 17.56 6.16
CA PHE A 161 15.22 16.63 5.14
C PHE A 161 14.61 16.88 3.76
N GLY A 162 13.35 17.31 3.70
CA GLY A 162 12.72 17.75 2.45
C GLY A 162 13.42 18.96 1.85
N ALA A 163 13.75 19.96 2.68
CA ALA A 163 14.52 21.12 2.22
C ALA A 163 15.91 20.71 1.70
N ILE A 164 16.63 19.85 2.43
CA ILE A 164 17.93 19.32 1.99
C ILE A 164 17.79 18.57 0.66
N PHE A 165 16.78 17.69 0.53
CA PHE A 165 16.52 16.93 -0.69
C PHE A 165 16.31 17.86 -1.90
N PHE A 166 15.44 18.87 -1.79
CA PHE A 166 15.17 19.79 -2.90
C PHE A 166 16.38 20.69 -3.22
N VAL A 167 17.16 21.10 -2.22
CA VAL A 167 18.41 21.85 -2.45
C VAL A 167 19.44 20.96 -3.17
N SER A 168 19.61 19.71 -2.74
CA SER A 168 20.52 18.75 -3.39
C SER A 168 20.09 18.46 -4.83
N VAL A 169 18.80 18.25 -5.08
CA VAL A 169 18.25 18.11 -6.44
C VAL A 169 18.54 19.37 -7.27
N GLY A 170 18.37 20.56 -6.69
CA GLY A 170 18.69 21.83 -7.35
C GLY A 170 20.16 21.94 -7.74
N ILE A 171 21.08 21.50 -6.87
CA ILE A 171 22.54 21.50 -7.14
C ILE A 171 22.92 20.47 -8.21
N LEU A 172 22.17 19.37 -8.33
CA LEU A 172 22.36 18.36 -9.37
C LEU A 172 21.96 18.85 -10.77
N ILE A 173 21.26 19.99 -10.88
CA ILE A 173 20.93 20.60 -12.16
C ILE A 173 22.20 21.21 -12.77
N ASP A 174 22.77 20.52 -13.75
CA ASP A 174 23.90 21.03 -14.53
C ASP A 174 23.40 21.88 -15.70
N LEU A 175 23.72 23.18 -15.66
CA LEU A 175 23.37 24.15 -16.70
C LEU A 175 23.99 23.81 -18.06
N THR A 176 25.15 23.15 -18.08
CA THR A 176 25.80 22.74 -19.33
C THR A 176 25.00 21.62 -20.02
N VAL A 177 24.53 20.67 -19.22
CA VAL A 177 23.69 19.55 -19.65
C VAL A 177 22.31 20.00 -20.12
N ILE A 178 21.76 21.08 -19.52
CA ILE A 178 20.54 21.73 -20.04
C ILE A 178 20.76 22.28 -21.45
N GLY A 179 21.91 22.90 -21.72
CA GLY A 179 22.26 23.40 -23.05
C GLY A 179 22.36 22.28 -24.08
N GLU A 180 22.97 21.17 -23.72
CA GLU A 180 23.14 20.00 -24.59
C GLU A 180 21.80 19.29 -24.89
N TYR A 181 20.94 19.12 -23.88
CA TYR A 181 19.67 18.38 -24.00
C TYR A 181 18.43 19.25 -24.01
N ILE A 182 18.54 20.51 -24.44
CA ILE A 182 17.43 21.47 -24.41
C ILE A 182 16.18 20.97 -25.16
N ILE A 183 16.38 20.33 -26.32
CA ILE A 183 15.28 19.80 -27.14
C ILE A 183 14.55 18.66 -26.39
N PRO A 184 15.23 17.58 -25.94
CA PRO A 184 14.60 16.56 -25.12
C PRO A 184 13.90 17.09 -23.86
N ILE A 185 14.54 18.02 -23.13
CA ILE A 185 13.99 18.59 -21.91
C ILE A 185 12.66 19.31 -22.20
N LEU A 186 12.62 20.15 -23.25
CA LEU A 186 11.40 20.87 -23.63
C LEU A 186 10.29 19.92 -24.07
N VAL A 187 10.61 18.91 -24.89
CA VAL A 187 9.63 17.91 -25.34
C VAL A 187 9.07 17.14 -24.16
N ILE A 188 9.91 16.63 -23.27
CA ILE A 188 9.49 15.85 -22.10
C ILE A 188 8.71 16.73 -21.12
N THR A 189 9.11 17.98 -20.92
CA THR A 189 8.35 18.94 -20.09
C THR A 189 6.96 19.17 -20.65
N LEU A 190 6.85 19.42 -21.96
CA LEU A 190 5.55 19.62 -22.62
C LEU A 190 4.67 18.37 -22.52
N VAL A 191 5.25 17.20 -22.78
CA VAL A 191 4.57 15.90 -22.66
C VAL A 191 4.12 15.66 -21.21
N CYS A 192 4.95 15.99 -20.23
CA CYS A 192 4.61 15.86 -18.82
C CYS A 192 3.41 16.75 -18.46
N ILE A 193 3.48 18.05 -18.78
CA ILE A 193 2.43 19.01 -18.42
C ILE A 193 1.12 18.67 -19.15
N VAL A 194 1.16 18.57 -20.47
CA VAL A 194 -0.04 18.32 -21.27
C VAL A 194 -0.59 16.92 -21.01
N GLY A 195 0.30 15.92 -20.95
CA GLY A 195 -0.05 14.53 -20.68
C GLY A 195 -0.70 14.36 -19.31
N LYS A 196 -0.16 14.97 -18.25
CA LYS A 196 -0.76 14.94 -16.91
C LYS A 196 -2.10 15.67 -16.89
N ILE A 197 -2.21 16.89 -17.42
CA ILE A 197 -3.47 17.65 -17.45
C ILE A 197 -4.57 16.83 -18.12
N ILE A 198 -4.27 16.21 -19.26
CA ILE A 198 -5.23 15.40 -20.01
C ILE A 198 -5.57 14.11 -19.25
N THR A 199 -4.57 13.31 -18.85
CA THR A 199 -4.81 11.99 -18.27
C THR A 199 -5.51 12.08 -16.91
N THR A 200 -5.03 12.94 -16.02
CA THR A 200 -5.63 13.14 -14.70
C THR A 200 -6.95 13.91 -14.78
N GLY A 201 -7.07 14.88 -15.69
CA GLY A 201 -8.33 15.59 -15.92
C GLY A 201 -9.42 14.68 -16.48
N LEU A 202 -9.09 13.84 -17.47
CA LEU A 202 -10.02 12.83 -17.97
C LEU A 202 -10.35 11.78 -16.91
N GLY A 203 -9.36 11.31 -16.14
CA GLY A 203 -9.58 10.35 -15.06
C GLY A 203 -10.52 10.90 -13.98
N ALA A 204 -10.32 12.15 -13.56
CA ALA A 204 -11.18 12.84 -12.61
C ALA A 204 -12.61 13.01 -13.14
N TYR A 205 -12.74 13.35 -14.42
CA TYR A 205 -14.02 13.54 -15.08
C TYR A 205 -14.79 12.21 -15.22
N ILE A 206 -14.13 11.14 -15.68
CA ILE A 206 -14.70 9.80 -15.78
C ILE A 206 -15.15 9.29 -14.40
N SER A 207 -14.45 9.68 -13.34
CA SER A 207 -14.82 9.39 -11.95
C SER A 207 -16.04 10.18 -11.45
N GLY A 208 -16.69 10.98 -12.29
CA GLY A 208 -17.93 11.70 -11.98
C GLY A 208 -17.71 13.14 -11.48
N ASN A 209 -16.47 13.64 -11.45
CA ASN A 209 -16.23 15.01 -11.01
C ASN A 209 -16.64 16.03 -12.09
N PRO A 210 -17.15 17.22 -11.71
CA PRO A 210 -17.41 18.29 -12.67
C PRO A 210 -16.16 18.66 -13.48
N LEU A 211 -16.36 19.13 -14.71
CA LEU A 211 -15.26 19.54 -15.59
C LEU A 211 -14.31 20.56 -14.92
N LYS A 212 -14.86 21.52 -14.18
CA LYS A 212 -14.07 22.51 -13.42
C LYS A 212 -13.09 21.84 -12.47
N THR A 213 -13.60 20.95 -11.61
CA THR A 213 -12.81 20.24 -10.60
C THR A 213 -11.79 19.31 -11.27
N SER A 214 -12.17 18.67 -12.35
CA SER A 214 -11.32 17.74 -13.11
C SER A 214 -10.14 18.45 -13.77
N LEU A 215 -10.39 19.59 -14.41
CA LEU A 215 -9.34 20.41 -15.01
C LEU A 215 -8.41 21.01 -13.96
N GLN A 216 -8.97 21.51 -12.84
CA GLN A 216 -8.19 22.01 -11.72
C GLN A 216 -7.29 20.94 -11.11
N ALA A 217 -7.80 19.71 -10.96
CA ALA A 217 -7.00 18.58 -10.51
C ALA A 217 -5.86 18.28 -11.48
N GLY A 218 -6.12 18.24 -12.78
CA GLY A 218 -5.07 17.92 -13.74
C GLY A 218 -4.00 18.99 -13.90
N MET A 219 -4.37 20.27 -13.79
CA MET A 219 -3.38 21.36 -13.75
C MET A 219 -2.57 21.39 -12.45
N SER A 220 -3.09 20.83 -11.36
CA SER A 220 -2.38 20.74 -10.08
C SER A 220 -1.36 19.60 -10.04
N LEU A 221 -1.59 18.51 -10.78
CA LEU A 221 -0.75 17.30 -10.78
C LEU A 221 0.29 17.27 -11.91
N ALA A 222 0.47 18.38 -12.63
CA ALA A 222 1.26 18.47 -13.85
C ALA A 222 2.79 18.59 -13.64
N GLN A 223 3.33 17.89 -12.64
CA GLN A 223 4.75 17.94 -12.32
C GLN A 223 5.33 16.60 -11.92
N ILE A 224 6.65 16.52 -11.96
CA ILE A 224 7.43 15.35 -11.58
C ILE A 224 7.67 15.33 -10.07
N GLY A 225 7.53 14.14 -9.46
CA GLY A 225 7.63 13.89 -8.02
C GLY A 225 9.03 13.61 -7.46
N GLU A 226 9.15 13.68 -6.13
CA GLU A 226 10.32 13.19 -5.36
C GLU A 226 10.64 11.72 -5.68
N PHE A 227 9.60 10.90 -5.84
CA PHE A 227 9.74 9.50 -6.20
C PHE A 227 10.27 9.29 -7.62
N SER A 228 10.09 10.24 -8.53
CA SER A 228 10.66 10.13 -9.88
C SER A 228 12.19 10.17 -9.84
N PHE A 229 12.79 10.91 -8.89
CA PHE A 229 14.24 10.86 -8.65
C PHE A 229 14.68 9.53 -8.06
N ILE A 230 13.86 8.94 -7.18
CA ILE A 230 14.12 7.61 -6.61
C ILE A 230 14.10 6.55 -7.73
N ILE A 231 13.12 6.63 -8.64
CA ILE A 231 13.04 5.76 -9.82
C ILE A 231 14.25 5.97 -10.73
N ALA A 232 14.68 7.23 -10.94
CA ALA A 232 15.86 7.55 -11.76
C ALA A 232 17.15 7.00 -11.14
N GLY A 233 17.35 7.21 -9.84
CA GLY A 233 18.49 6.66 -9.10
C GLY A 233 18.51 5.13 -9.09
N LEU A 234 17.34 4.48 -9.01
CA LEU A 234 17.22 3.04 -9.15
C LEU A 234 17.68 2.57 -10.54
N GLY A 235 17.24 3.26 -11.60
CA GLY A 235 17.65 2.97 -12.98
C GLY A 235 19.16 3.06 -13.18
N VAL A 236 19.80 4.08 -12.61
CA VAL A 236 21.26 4.25 -12.62
C VAL A 236 21.95 3.14 -11.81
N THR A 237 21.48 2.86 -10.60
CA THR A 237 22.09 1.85 -9.70
C THR A 237 22.05 0.45 -10.29
N LEU A 238 20.97 0.12 -11.01
CA LEU A 238 20.82 -1.16 -11.69
C LEU A 238 21.47 -1.20 -13.08
N ASN A 239 22.15 -0.13 -13.51
CA ASN A 239 22.63 0.07 -14.89
C ASN A 239 21.54 -0.20 -15.95
N ALA A 240 20.30 0.10 -15.59
CA ALA A 240 19.13 -0.16 -16.41
C ALA A 240 18.82 1.01 -17.35
N THR A 241 19.23 2.23 -16.97
CA THR A 241 19.00 3.45 -17.73
C THR A 241 20.29 4.08 -18.21
N SER A 242 20.25 4.74 -19.37
CA SER A 242 21.37 5.52 -19.88
C SER A 242 21.69 6.75 -19.00
N GLY A 243 22.95 7.20 -19.02
CA GLY A 243 23.39 8.41 -18.31
C GLY A 243 22.73 9.71 -18.77
N PHE A 244 21.99 9.67 -19.88
CA PHE A 244 21.18 10.77 -20.42
C PHE A 244 19.92 11.03 -19.58
N LEU A 245 19.29 9.98 -19.06
CA LEU A 245 17.93 10.06 -18.55
C LEU A 245 17.84 10.77 -17.20
N TYR A 246 18.81 10.53 -16.32
CA TYR A 246 18.83 11.13 -14.97
C TYR A 246 18.96 12.66 -15.03
N PRO A 247 19.94 13.27 -15.72
CA PRO A 247 20.05 14.73 -15.81
C PRO A 247 18.85 15.39 -16.49
N VAL A 248 18.30 14.76 -17.54
CA VAL A 248 17.13 15.28 -18.25
C VAL A 248 15.90 15.33 -17.35
N VAL A 249 15.62 14.26 -16.60
CA VAL A 249 14.48 14.22 -15.67
C VAL A 249 14.65 15.22 -14.53
N VAL A 250 15.88 15.41 -14.05
CA VAL A 250 16.20 16.43 -13.04
C VAL A 250 15.89 17.83 -13.56
N ALA A 251 16.30 18.17 -14.78
CA ALA A 251 15.98 19.44 -15.41
C ALA A 251 14.47 19.65 -15.64
N VAL A 252 13.77 18.62 -16.14
CA VAL A 252 12.31 18.67 -16.33
C VAL A 252 11.58 18.86 -14.99
N SER A 253 12.03 18.18 -13.93
CA SER A 253 11.44 18.36 -12.60
C SER A 253 11.61 19.79 -12.08
N GLY A 254 12.78 20.39 -12.29
CA GLY A 254 13.01 21.81 -11.99
C GLY A 254 12.00 22.71 -12.70
N ILE A 255 11.88 22.58 -14.03
CA ILE A 255 10.96 23.40 -14.83
C ILE A 255 9.50 23.19 -14.39
N THR A 256 9.06 21.93 -14.25
CA THR A 256 7.68 21.63 -13.85
C THR A 256 7.38 22.13 -12.43
N THR A 257 8.29 21.97 -11.47
CA THR A 257 8.16 22.50 -10.11
C THR A 257 7.97 24.01 -10.10
N PHE A 258 8.75 24.75 -10.90
CA PHE A 258 8.56 26.19 -11.05
C PHE A 258 7.23 26.55 -11.71
N THR A 259 6.74 25.72 -12.64
CA THR A 259 5.53 26.02 -13.43
C THR A 259 4.23 25.70 -12.66
N THR A 260 4.26 24.74 -11.73
CA THR A 260 3.06 24.24 -11.03
C THR A 260 2.26 25.29 -10.25
N PRO A 261 2.86 26.15 -9.41
CA PRO A 261 2.08 27.18 -8.71
C PRO A 261 1.31 28.09 -9.67
N TYR A 262 1.91 28.41 -10.83
CA TYR A 262 1.26 29.19 -11.89
C TYR A 262 0.14 28.42 -12.57
N LEU A 263 0.30 27.12 -12.82
CA LEU A 263 -0.76 26.26 -13.35
C LEU A 263 -1.94 26.15 -12.39
N ILE A 264 -1.68 25.92 -11.09
CA ILE A 264 -2.73 25.87 -10.05
C ILE A 264 -3.50 27.19 -10.02
N LYS A 265 -2.80 28.33 -9.97
CA LYS A 265 -3.42 29.66 -9.95
C LYS A 265 -4.21 29.96 -11.23
N SER A 266 -3.70 29.53 -12.39
CA SER A 266 -4.32 29.77 -13.70
C SER A 266 -5.45 28.79 -14.02
N SER A 267 -5.66 27.76 -13.20
CA SER A 267 -6.65 26.71 -13.45
C SER A 267 -8.10 27.22 -13.51
N GLU A 268 -8.45 28.20 -12.68
CA GLU A 268 -9.79 28.79 -12.68
C GLU A 268 -10.03 29.73 -13.89
N PRO A 269 -9.14 30.69 -14.21
CA PRO A 269 -9.23 31.46 -15.45
C PRO A 269 -9.27 30.58 -16.70
N PHE A 270 -8.45 29.53 -16.74
CA PHE A 270 -8.38 28.61 -17.87
C PHE A 270 -9.70 27.83 -18.03
N TYR A 271 -10.27 27.34 -16.92
CA TYR A 271 -11.62 26.75 -16.94
C TYR A 271 -12.66 27.74 -17.50
N ASN A 272 -12.68 28.98 -17.02
CA ASN A 272 -13.67 29.97 -17.46
C ASN A 272 -13.53 30.29 -18.95
N TRP A 273 -12.30 30.29 -19.48
CA TRP A 273 -12.05 30.46 -20.91
C TRP A 273 -12.56 29.26 -21.73
N ILE A 274 -12.35 28.03 -21.25
CA ILE A 274 -12.90 26.82 -21.88
C ILE A 274 -14.43 26.84 -21.82
N ASP A 275 -15.02 27.13 -20.66
CA ASP A 275 -16.47 27.17 -20.46
C ASP A 275 -17.15 28.19 -21.39
N LYS A 276 -16.50 29.35 -21.63
CA LYS A 276 -17.01 30.37 -22.56
C LYS A 276 -16.94 29.94 -24.03
N LYS A 277 -15.97 29.11 -24.41
CA LYS A 277 -15.80 28.62 -25.79
C LYS A 277 -16.56 27.31 -26.07
N MET A 278 -17.00 26.61 -25.03
CA MET A 278 -17.59 25.29 -25.16
C MET A 278 -19.05 25.37 -25.67
N PRO A 279 -19.46 24.58 -26.67
CA PRO A 279 -20.85 24.56 -27.13
C PRO A 279 -21.80 24.04 -26.05
N GLU A 280 -23.01 24.60 -25.96
CA GLU A 280 -24.03 24.22 -24.95
C GLU A 280 -24.39 22.72 -24.94
N ARG A 281 -24.27 22.03 -26.08
CA ARG A 281 -24.47 20.57 -26.19
C ARG A 281 -23.42 19.78 -25.39
N TRP A 282 -22.17 20.24 -25.39
CA TRP A 282 -21.10 19.61 -24.62
C TRP A 282 -21.25 19.93 -23.15
N LYS A 283 -21.58 21.18 -22.81
CA LYS A 283 -21.82 21.63 -21.43
C LYS A 283 -22.92 20.83 -20.74
N SER A 284 -24.07 20.68 -21.39
CA SER A 284 -25.21 19.90 -20.89
C SER A 284 -24.88 18.41 -20.73
N SER A 285 -24.15 17.82 -21.69
CA SER A 285 -23.73 16.41 -21.62
C SER A 285 -22.75 16.16 -20.46
N LEU A 286 -21.76 17.07 -20.28
CA LEU A 286 -20.77 16.96 -19.22
C LEU A 286 -21.39 17.13 -17.82
N MET A 287 -22.35 18.06 -17.68
CA MET A 287 -23.07 18.28 -16.42
C MET A 287 -23.95 17.07 -16.07
N ARG A 288 -24.67 16.50 -17.04
CA ARG A 288 -25.55 15.35 -16.85
C ARG A 288 -24.80 14.12 -16.30
N TYR A 289 -23.64 13.81 -16.88
CA TYR A 289 -22.79 12.71 -16.42
C TYR A 289 -22.35 12.90 -14.96
N SER A 290 -21.89 14.10 -14.57
CA SER A 290 -21.48 14.35 -13.18
C SER A 290 -22.64 14.24 -12.18
N SER A 291 -23.87 14.61 -12.58
CA SER A 291 -25.05 14.47 -11.72
C SER A 291 -25.54 13.02 -11.60
N GLU A 292 -25.40 12.23 -12.66
CA GLU A 292 -25.82 10.82 -12.70
C GLU A 292 -24.77 9.88 -12.08
N ALA A 293 -23.48 10.21 -12.16
CA ALA A 293 -22.41 9.40 -11.57
C ALA A 293 -22.53 9.25 -10.04
N HIS A 294 -23.11 10.24 -9.35
CA HIS A 294 -23.33 10.20 -7.90
C HIS A 294 -24.57 9.40 -7.46
N THR A 295 -25.46 9.01 -8.38
CA THR A 295 -26.65 8.21 -8.05
C THR A 295 -26.42 6.69 -8.21
N ILE A 296 -25.30 6.28 -8.82
CA ILE A 296 -24.94 4.88 -9.07
C ILE A 296 -23.86 4.40 -8.10
N THR A 297 -24.14 4.35 -6.79
CA THR A 297 -23.33 3.50 -5.88
C THR A 297 -24.16 2.99 -4.70
N SER A 298 -25.15 2.15 -4.97
CA SER A 298 -25.56 1.13 -4.00
C SER A 298 -25.00 -0.21 -4.46
N VAL A 299 -23.71 -0.43 -4.15
CA VAL A 299 -23.05 -1.73 -4.37
C VAL A 299 -23.92 -2.82 -3.73
N SER A 300 -24.29 -3.84 -4.50
CA SER A 300 -25.13 -4.95 -4.02
C SER A 300 -24.45 -5.63 -2.83
N ASP A 301 -25.22 -6.01 -1.80
CA ASP A 301 -24.66 -6.63 -0.60
C ASP A 301 -23.91 -7.94 -0.90
N TRP A 302 -24.28 -8.63 -1.99
CA TRP A 302 -23.55 -9.81 -2.49
C TRP A 302 -22.13 -9.47 -2.93
N GLU A 303 -21.94 -8.36 -3.64
CA GLU A 303 -20.64 -7.91 -4.09
C GLU A 303 -19.76 -7.51 -2.90
N LYS A 304 -20.33 -6.82 -1.90
CA LYS A 304 -19.64 -6.53 -0.63
C LYS A 304 -19.19 -7.81 0.07
N THR A 305 -20.07 -8.82 0.11
CA THR A 305 -19.79 -10.11 0.75
C THR A 305 -18.71 -10.91 0.01
N LEU A 306 -18.75 -10.92 -1.33
CA LEU A 306 -17.75 -11.56 -2.17
C LEU A 306 -16.39 -10.87 -2.05
N LYS A 307 -16.35 -9.53 -2.07
CA LYS A 307 -15.11 -8.75 -1.89
C LYS A 307 -14.49 -9.02 -0.52
N SER A 308 -15.30 -9.03 0.54
CA SER A 308 -14.83 -9.38 1.89
C SER A 308 -14.31 -10.83 1.96
N PHE A 309 -14.95 -11.77 1.29
CA PHE A 309 -14.49 -13.16 1.18
C PHE A 309 -13.13 -13.28 0.50
N ILE A 310 -12.96 -12.66 -0.67
CA ILE A 310 -11.69 -12.70 -1.42
C ILE A 310 -10.57 -12.07 -0.58
N MET A 311 -10.83 -10.91 0.04
CA MET A 311 -9.85 -10.22 0.87
C MET A 311 -9.41 -11.07 2.06
N ASN A 312 -10.35 -11.72 2.76
CA ASN A 312 -10.03 -12.62 3.86
C ASN A 312 -9.22 -13.83 3.40
N MET A 313 -9.56 -14.41 2.25
CA MET A 313 -8.82 -15.55 1.70
C MET A 313 -7.37 -15.16 1.39
N ILE A 314 -7.15 -14.00 0.76
CA ILE A 314 -5.81 -13.47 0.46
C ILE A 314 -5.03 -13.23 1.76
N LEU A 315 -5.63 -12.52 2.73
CA LEU A 315 -4.99 -12.22 4.01
C LEU A 315 -4.51 -13.48 4.73
N PHE A 316 -5.40 -14.45 4.96
CA PHE A 316 -5.03 -15.68 5.66
C PHE A 316 -4.04 -16.54 4.87
N SER A 317 -4.18 -16.58 3.54
CA SER A 317 -3.23 -17.29 2.69
C SER A 317 -1.82 -16.74 2.85
N VAL A 318 -1.65 -15.40 2.84
CA VAL A 318 -0.34 -14.80 3.04
C VAL A 318 0.22 -15.11 4.43
N ILE A 319 -0.58 -15.02 5.50
CA ILE A 319 -0.10 -15.36 6.84
C ILE A 319 0.37 -16.82 6.91
N LEU A 320 -0.40 -17.74 6.32
CA LEU A 320 -0.04 -19.16 6.32
C LEU A 320 1.25 -19.40 5.56
N VAL A 321 1.42 -18.80 4.38
CA VAL A 321 2.69 -18.84 3.63
C VAL A 321 3.84 -18.27 4.46
N ALA A 322 3.61 -17.16 5.19
CA ALA A 322 4.62 -16.54 6.05
C ALA A 322 5.07 -17.45 7.18
N ILE A 323 4.13 -18.09 7.87
CA ILE A 323 4.43 -19.06 8.93
C ILE A 323 5.21 -20.24 8.36
N ILE A 324 4.80 -20.77 7.20
CA ILE A 324 5.49 -21.88 6.54
C ILE A 324 6.94 -21.50 6.19
N PHE A 325 7.16 -20.35 5.55
CA PHE A 325 8.51 -19.90 5.18
C PHE A 325 9.38 -19.61 6.40
N LEU A 326 8.86 -18.93 7.42
CA LEU A 326 9.58 -18.66 8.66
C LEU A 326 9.94 -19.96 9.39
N SER A 327 9.04 -20.95 9.38
CA SER A 327 9.33 -22.25 9.98
C SER A 327 10.49 -22.96 9.28
N ALA A 328 10.51 -22.95 7.95
CA ALA A 328 11.57 -23.58 7.18
C ALA A 328 12.92 -22.88 7.35
N ARG A 329 12.92 -21.54 7.49
CA ARG A 329 14.16 -20.77 7.58
C ARG A 329 14.73 -20.68 8.99
N TYR A 330 13.89 -20.66 10.02
CA TYR A 330 14.31 -20.39 11.40
C TYR A 330 13.97 -21.51 12.38
N VAL A 331 12.75 -22.06 12.32
CA VAL A 331 12.31 -23.08 13.29
C VAL A 331 13.03 -24.41 13.06
N LEU A 332 13.17 -24.83 11.80
CA LEU A 332 13.88 -26.06 11.45
C LEU A 332 15.35 -26.06 11.92
N PRO A 333 16.21 -25.10 11.55
CA PRO A 333 17.60 -25.12 11.99
C PRO A 333 17.74 -24.97 13.51
N PHE A 334 16.80 -24.28 14.17
CA PHE A 334 16.78 -24.18 15.63
C PHE A 334 16.46 -25.51 16.33
N VAL A 335 15.54 -26.30 15.75
CA VAL A 335 15.19 -27.62 16.28
C VAL A 335 16.30 -28.64 16.01
N GLU A 336 16.89 -28.62 14.82
CA GLU A 336 18.03 -29.49 14.46
C GLU A 336 19.26 -29.25 15.34
N GLN A 337 19.50 -28.02 15.81
CA GLN A 337 20.57 -27.74 16.76
C GLN A 337 20.36 -28.35 18.15
N LYS A 338 19.13 -28.70 18.53
CA LYS A 338 18.79 -29.23 19.86
C LYS A 338 18.43 -30.71 19.88
N ILE A 339 18.07 -31.29 18.73
CA ILE A 339 17.61 -32.67 18.63
C ILE A 339 18.52 -33.41 17.66
N GLU A 340 19.30 -34.37 18.17
CA GLU A 340 20.23 -35.17 17.36
C GLU A 340 19.53 -36.08 16.33
N ASN A 341 18.27 -36.47 16.61
CA ASN A 341 17.49 -37.34 15.73
C ASN A 341 16.70 -36.54 14.68
N VAL A 342 17.10 -36.66 13.42
CA VAL A 342 16.54 -35.95 12.25
C VAL A 342 15.02 -36.12 12.11
N THR A 343 14.52 -37.35 12.27
CA THR A 343 13.09 -37.65 12.08
C THR A 343 12.24 -37.02 13.18
N VAL A 344 12.76 -37.01 14.41
CA VAL A 344 12.11 -36.38 15.57
C VAL A 344 12.18 -34.86 15.45
N GLY A 345 13.28 -34.33 14.92
CA GLY A 345 13.43 -32.91 14.59
C GLY A 345 12.36 -32.44 13.60
N PHE A 346 12.19 -33.14 12.47
CA PHE A 346 11.14 -32.79 11.50
C PHE A 346 9.73 -32.92 12.08
N ALA A 347 9.45 -33.97 12.85
CA ALA A 347 8.15 -34.12 13.51
C ALA A 347 7.86 -32.97 14.48
N ALA A 348 8.84 -32.56 15.29
CA ALA A 348 8.71 -31.46 16.23
C ALA A 348 8.47 -30.12 15.51
N THR A 349 9.20 -29.84 14.41
CA THR A 349 8.99 -28.65 13.58
C THR A 349 7.59 -28.63 12.97
N VAL A 350 7.09 -29.76 12.47
CA VAL A 350 5.73 -29.86 11.92
C VAL A 350 4.69 -29.57 12.98
N VAL A 351 4.79 -30.16 14.17
CA VAL A 351 3.84 -29.93 15.27
C VAL A 351 3.84 -28.47 15.72
N LEU A 352 5.02 -27.87 15.93
CA LEU A 352 5.14 -26.46 16.34
C LEU A 352 4.52 -25.52 15.29
N THR A 353 4.82 -25.76 14.02
CA THR A 353 4.35 -24.89 12.94
C THR A 353 2.86 -25.03 12.70
N LEU A 354 2.30 -26.25 12.77
CA LEU A 354 0.85 -26.46 12.71
C LEU A 354 0.13 -25.77 13.88
N GLY A 355 0.72 -25.78 15.07
CA GLY A 355 0.22 -25.01 16.21
C GLY A 355 0.14 -23.51 15.93
N LEU A 356 1.17 -22.95 15.28
CA LEU A 356 1.18 -21.54 14.85
C LEU A 356 0.18 -21.26 13.73
N MET A 357 0.02 -22.18 12.77
CA MET A 357 -0.94 -22.05 11.66
C MET A 357 -2.40 -22.18 12.11
N ALA A 358 -2.67 -22.89 13.20
CA ALA A 358 -4.02 -23.25 13.64
C ALA A 358 -5.03 -22.11 13.76
N PRO A 359 -4.73 -20.98 14.44
CA PRO A 359 -5.66 -19.84 14.46
C PRO A 359 -6.00 -19.32 13.06
N PHE A 360 -5.02 -19.29 12.16
CA PHE A 360 -5.19 -18.70 10.83
C PHE A 360 -5.91 -19.63 9.85
N LEU A 361 -5.65 -20.95 9.95
CA LEU A 361 -6.43 -21.96 9.25
C LEU A 361 -7.90 -21.91 9.66
N TRP A 362 -8.16 -21.73 10.95
CA TRP A 362 -9.52 -21.58 11.47
C TRP A 362 -10.18 -20.27 11.03
N GLY A 363 -9.44 -19.16 11.10
CA GLY A 363 -9.88 -17.86 10.60
C GLY A 363 -10.25 -17.89 9.12
N LEU A 364 -9.45 -18.56 8.29
CA LEU A 364 -9.72 -18.75 6.85
C LEU A 364 -11.09 -19.39 6.63
N VAL A 365 -11.43 -20.41 7.40
CA VAL A 365 -12.70 -21.13 7.27
C VAL A 365 -13.88 -20.32 7.83
N VAL A 366 -13.75 -19.70 9.01
CA VAL A 366 -14.92 -19.24 9.81
C VAL A 366 -15.20 -17.73 9.73
N ARG A 367 -14.22 -16.84 9.45
CA ARG A 367 -14.33 -15.38 9.70
C ARG A 367 -15.53 -14.64 9.08
N ASN A 368 -16.06 -15.09 7.93
CA ASN A 368 -17.13 -14.34 7.23
C ASN A 368 -18.52 -14.49 7.86
N GLU A 369 -18.70 -15.41 8.82
CA GLU A 369 -20.01 -15.71 9.39
C GLU A 369 -20.51 -14.65 10.40
N ARG A 370 -19.69 -13.63 10.70
CA ARG A 370 -20.01 -12.55 11.66
C ARG A 370 -20.41 -11.20 11.03
N ASN A 371 -20.36 -11.03 9.70
CA ASN A 371 -20.74 -9.77 9.05
C ASN A 371 -22.27 -9.64 8.97
N GLU A 372 -22.83 -8.48 9.32
CA GLU A 372 -24.27 -8.18 9.23
C GLU A 372 -24.83 -8.43 7.81
N PHE A 373 -24.05 -8.10 6.78
CA PHE A 373 -24.38 -8.37 5.37
C PHE A 373 -24.48 -9.86 5.06
N PHE A 374 -23.67 -10.71 5.70
CA PHE A 374 -23.73 -12.16 5.52
C PHE A 374 -25.03 -12.73 6.10
N ALA A 375 -25.48 -12.24 7.26
CA ALA A 375 -26.75 -12.66 7.85
C ALA A 375 -27.94 -12.32 6.96
N GLN A 376 -27.95 -11.13 6.37
CA GLN A 376 -29.01 -10.68 5.45
C GLN A 376 -29.06 -11.51 4.16
N ILE A 377 -27.91 -11.91 3.60
CA ILE A 377 -27.84 -12.73 2.38
C ILE A 377 -28.13 -14.20 2.68
N TYR A 378 -27.65 -14.74 3.81
CA TYR A 378 -27.89 -16.13 4.21
C TYR A 378 -29.38 -16.43 4.42
N ALA A 379 -30.16 -15.42 4.84
CA ALA A 379 -31.61 -15.52 4.94
C ALA A 379 -32.29 -15.72 3.57
N GLN A 380 -31.67 -15.28 2.47
CA GLN A 380 -32.24 -15.39 1.12
C GLN A 380 -31.93 -16.76 0.48
N ARG A 381 -32.97 -17.52 0.09
CA ARG A 381 -32.79 -18.86 -0.54
C ARG A 381 -31.91 -18.83 -1.80
N LYS A 382 -31.96 -17.74 -2.58
CA LYS A 382 -31.23 -17.57 -3.85
C LYS A 382 -29.71 -17.69 -3.69
N TYR A 383 -29.16 -17.27 -2.55
CA TYR A 383 -27.70 -17.21 -2.34
C TYR A 383 -27.14 -18.39 -1.52
N LYS A 384 -27.98 -19.35 -1.12
CA LYS A 384 -27.52 -20.52 -0.34
C LYS A 384 -26.50 -21.37 -1.10
N GLY A 385 -26.73 -21.65 -2.38
CA GLY A 385 -25.79 -22.42 -3.22
C GLY A 385 -24.41 -21.77 -3.34
N PRO A 386 -24.32 -20.49 -3.76
CA PRO A 386 -23.07 -19.74 -3.78
C PRO A 386 -22.31 -19.71 -2.44
N ILE A 387 -23.01 -19.60 -1.30
CA ILE A 387 -22.38 -19.63 0.03
C ILE A 387 -21.75 -21.00 0.34
N TRP A 388 -22.40 -22.10 -0.06
CA TRP A 388 -21.82 -23.44 0.09
C TRP A 388 -20.55 -23.61 -0.75
N ILE A 389 -20.54 -23.09 -1.98
CA ILE A 389 -19.35 -23.07 -2.84
C ILE A 389 -18.22 -22.29 -2.17
N MET A 390 -18.50 -21.10 -1.61
CA MET A 390 -17.52 -20.28 -0.89
C MET A 390 -16.91 -21.01 0.32
N ARG A 391 -17.73 -21.72 1.12
CA ARG A 391 -17.24 -22.55 2.23
C ARG A 391 -16.37 -23.72 1.73
N GLY A 392 -16.78 -24.36 0.63
CA GLY A 392 -16.01 -25.43 -0.01
C GLY A 392 -14.62 -24.97 -0.45
N ILE A 393 -14.56 -23.82 -1.14
CA ILE A 393 -13.29 -23.20 -1.57
C ILE A 393 -12.38 -22.92 -0.36
N LYS A 394 -12.92 -22.37 0.73
CA LYS A 394 -12.15 -22.11 1.96
C LYS A 394 -11.58 -23.39 2.58
N MET A 395 -12.40 -24.43 2.68
CA MET A 395 -11.95 -25.71 3.22
C MET A 395 -10.84 -26.30 2.34
N ALA A 396 -11.01 -26.28 1.01
CA ALA A 396 -9.98 -26.74 0.08
C ALA A 396 -8.66 -25.96 0.23
N PHE A 397 -8.72 -24.64 0.38
CA PHE A 397 -7.54 -23.81 0.65
C PHE A 397 -6.85 -24.15 1.98
N ALA A 398 -7.62 -24.36 3.06
CA ALA A 398 -7.05 -24.76 4.35
C ALA A 398 -6.33 -26.11 4.26
N ILE A 399 -6.95 -27.10 3.60
CA ILE A 399 -6.36 -28.43 3.37
C ILE A 399 -5.09 -28.29 2.52
N PHE A 400 -5.16 -27.51 1.43
CA PHE A 400 -4.02 -27.24 0.57
C PHE A 400 -2.82 -26.72 1.36
N PHE A 401 -2.99 -25.73 2.24
CA PHE A 401 -1.89 -25.20 3.06
C PHE A 401 -1.30 -26.22 4.03
N VAL A 402 -2.13 -27.06 4.65
CA VAL A 402 -1.66 -28.13 5.55
C VAL A 402 -0.85 -29.16 4.77
N VAL A 403 -1.36 -29.63 3.63
CA VAL A 403 -0.66 -30.61 2.77
C VAL A 403 0.62 -30.02 2.21
N PHE A 404 0.57 -28.80 1.68
CA PHE A 404 1.72 -28.08 1.13
C PHE A 404 2.84 -27.93 2.17
N PHE A 405 2.49 -27.60 3.41
CA PHE A 405 3.45 -27.51 4.51
C PHE A 405 4.10 -28.86 4.84
N ILE A 406 3.30 -29.93 5.01
CA ILE A 406 3.82 -31.25 5.42
C ILE A 406 4.68 -31.87 4.31
N ASN A 407 4.30 -31.67 3.04
CA ASN A 407 5.05 -32.13 1.86
C ASN A 407 6.44 -31.47 1.74
N ARG A 408 6.73 -30.44 2.53
CA ARG A 408 8.09 -29.85 2.58
C ARG A 408 9.08 -30.74 3.35
N PHE A 409 8.59 -31.60 4.24
CA PHE A 409 9.41 -32.43 5.14
C PHE A 409 9.18 -33.93 4.95
N PHE A 410 7.98 -34.33 4.53
CA PHE A 410 7.58 -35.72 4.36
C PHE A 410 7.09 -35.98 2.92
N SER A 411 7.00 -37.25 2.50
CA SER A 411 6.44 -37.59 1.20
C SER A 411 4.95 -37.21 1.10
N ILE A 412 4.45 -37.05 -0.12
CA ILE A 412 3.08 -36.60 -0.37
C ILE A 412 2.03 -37.55 0.22
N ASP A 413 2.33 -38.86 0.27
CA ASP A 413 1.44 -39.86 0.85
C ASP A 413 1.27 -39.64 2.35
N ILE A 414 2.38 -39.44 3.07
CA ILE A 414 2.38 -39.14 4.50
C ILE A 414 1.69 -37.80 4.76
N ALA A 415 1.89 -36.81 3.89
CA ALA A 415 1.24 -35.51 3.99
C ALA A 415 -0.29 -35.60 3.88
N LEU A 416 -0.82 -36.44 2.99
CA LEU A 416 -2.26 -36.65 2.84
C LEU A 416 -2.88 -37.36 4.06
N TYR A 417 -2.24 -38.42 4.58
CA TYR A 417 -2.70 -39.10 5.79
C TYR A 417 -2.64 -38.18 7.02
N ALA A 418 -1.55 -37.46 7.19
CA ALA A 418 -1.38 -36.50 8.28
C ALA A 418 -2.41 -35.37 8.20
N ALA A 419 -2.69 -34.83 7.00
CA ALA A 419 -3.71 -33.81 6.81
C ALA A 419 -5.09 -34.29 7.25
N PHE A 420 -5.48 -35.54 6.96
CA PHE A 420 -6.76 -36.10 7.41
C PHE A 420 -6.86 -36.15 8.95
N ILE A 421 -5.80 -36.58 9.63
CA ILE A 421 -5.72 -36.61 11.10
C ILE A 421 -5.81 -35.20 11.68
N ILE A 422 -5.10 -34.24 11.08
CA ILE A 422 -5.08 -32.84 11.51
C ILE A 422 -6.46 -32.21 11.34
N ILE A 423 -7.14 -32.41 10.20
CA ILE A 423 -8.50 -31.91 9.98
C ILE A 423 -9.46 -32.46 11.04
N THR A 424 -9.36 -33.75 11.34
CA THR A 424 -10.16 -34.39 12.39
C THR A 424 -9.88 -33.76 13.76
N ALA A 425 -8.62 -33.51 14.08
CA ALA A 425 -8.22 -32.80 15.31
C ALA A 425 -8.75 -31.35 15.34
N PHE A 426 -8.74 -30.62 14.22
CA PHE A 426 -9.31 -29.27 14.13
C PHE A 426 -10.81 -29.25 14.43
N VAL A 427 -11.56 -30.24 13.94
CA VAL A 427 -12.99 -30.39 14.24
C VAL A 427 -13.22 -30.65 15.72
N ILE A 428 -12.42 -31.52 16.34
CA ILE A 428 -12.51 -31.88 17.76
C ILE A 428 -12.15 -30.68 18.66
N PHE A 429 -11.05 -29.98 18.37
CA PHE A 429 -10.56 -28.85 19.17
C PHE A 429 -11.14 -27.49 18.76
N ARG A 430 -12.21 -27.47 17.93
CA ARG A 430 -12.83 -26.25 17.40
C ARG A 430 -13.01 -25.12 18.42
N LYS A 431 -13.45 -25.45 19.64
CA LYS A 431 -13.71 -24.46 20.71
C LYS A 431 -12.44 -23.78 21.22
N ARG A 432 -11.34 -24.53 21.37
CA ARG A 432 -10.05 -23.98 21.83
C ARG A 432 -9.38 -23.14 20.74
N ILE A 433 -9.43 -23.61 19.50
CA ILE A 433 -8.89 -22.89 18.35
C ILE A 433 -9.68 -21.59 18.13
N GLN A 434 -11.02 -21.65 18.22
CA GLN A 434 -11.88 -20.47 18.19
C GLN A 434 -11.52 -19.48 19.31
N ALA A 435 -11.33 -19.94 20.56
CA ALA A 435 -10.96 -19.05 21.67
C ALA A 435 -9.56 -18.42 21.53
N LEU A 436 -8.60 -19.12 20.92
CA LEU A 436 -7.28 -18.58 20.60
C LEU A 436 -7.38 -17.57 19.44
N TYR A 437 -8.12 -17.91 18.39
CA TYR A 437 -8.41 -17.03 17.26
C TYR A 437 -9.13 -15.76 17.71
N ASP A 438 -10.20 -15.86 18.50
CA ASP A 438 -10.95 -14.71 19.03
C ASP A 438 -10.06 -13.81 19.87
N ARG A 439 -9.09 -14.35 20.63
CA ARG A 439 -8.10 -13.53 21.35
C ARG A 439 -7.17 -12.77 20.41
N ILE A 440 -6.71 -13.40 19.33
CA ILE A 440 -5.84 -12.76 18.32
C ILE A 440 -6.64 -11.71 17.54
N GLU A 441 -7.86 -12.06 17.09
CA GLU A 441 -8.77 -11.20 16.36
C GLU A 441 -9.20 -10.01 17.21
N ASN A 442 -9.60 -10.21 18.46
CA ASN A 442 -9.94 -9.11 19.35
C ASN A 442 -8.74 -8.21 19.60
N ARG A 443 -7.53 -8.75 19.77
CA ARG A 443 -6.32 -7.91 19.86
C ARG A 443 -6.05 -7.14 18.57
N PHE A 444 -6.26 -7.74 17.40
CA PHE A 444 -6.09 -7.08 16.11
C PHE A 444 -7.12 -5.96 15.91
N ILE A 445 -8.39 -6.24 16.18
CA ILE A 445 -9.49 -5.26 16.09
C ILE A 445 -9.30 -4.16 17.13
N LEU A 446 -8.93 -4.49 18.37
CA LEU A 446 -8.58 -3.50 19.38
C LEU A 446 -7.40 -2.66 18.90
N ASN A 447 -6.30 -3.25 18.43
CA ASN A 447 -5.17 -2.47 17.95
C ASN A 447 -5.52 -1.55 16.77
N LEU A 448 -6.39 -1.98 15.85
CA LEU A 448 -6.88 -1.16 14.73
C LEU A 448 -7.85 -0.06 15.19
N ASN A 449 -8.79 -0.38 16.08
CA ASN A 449 -9.83 0.54 16.55
C ASN A 449 -9.42 1.33 17.80
N ASP A 450 -8.26 1.04 18.40
CA ASP A 450 -7.75 1.68 19.61
C ASP A 450 -7.62 3.20 19.37
N ARG A 451 -7.33 3.62 18.13
CA ARG A 451 -7.39 5.04 17.73
C ARG A 451 -8.80 5.61 17.81
N TYR A 452 -9.81 4.88 17.29
CA TYR A 452 -11.21 5.30 17.30
C TYR A 452 -11.78 5.39 18.71
N HIS A 453 -11.46 4.40 19.56
CA HIS A 453 -11.84 4.39 20.98
C HIS A 453 -11.12 5.50 21.77
N ALA A 454 -9.83 5.74 21.53
CA ALA A 454 -9.10 6.85 22.17
C ALA A 454 -9.67 8.23 21.78
N LEU A 455 -10.09 8.41 20.52
CA LEU A 455 -10.76 9.63 20.05
C LEU A 455 -12.13 9.81 20.72
N GLN A 456 -12.88 8.72 20.88
CA GLN A 456 -14.19 8.74 21.53
C GLN A 456 -14.07 9.02 23.03
N ASP A 457 -13.08 8.44 23.71
CA ASP A 457 -12.75 8.74 25.12
C ASP A 457 -12.28 10.19 25.29
N TYR A 458 -11.47 10.71 24.36
CA TYR A 458 -11.08 12.12 24.36
C TYR A 458 -12.29 13.05 24.23
N LEU A 459 -13.19 12.80 23.27
CA LEU A 459 -14.42 13.58 23.07
C LEU A 459 -15.41 13.47 24.26
N TYR A 460 -15.43 12.32 24.94
CA TYR A 460 -16.27 12.12 26.12
C TYR A 460 -15.68 12.84 27.35
N SER A 461 -14.36 12.75 27.53
CA SER A 461 -13.65 13.48 28.59
C SER A 461 -13.68 14.99 28.37
N SER A 462 -13.62 15.48 27.13
CA SER A 462 -13.75 16.89 26.82
C SER A 462 -15.17 17.40 27.11
N ARG A 463 -16.21 16.58 26.88
CA ARG A 463 -17.59 16.95 27.27
C ARG A 463 -17.79 17.03 28.78
N LEU A 464 -17.08 16.21 29.57
CA LEU A 464 -17.11 16.25 31.03
C LEU A 464 -16.33 17.43 31.63
N ILE A 465 -15.55 18.16 30.83
CA ILE A 465 -14.83 19.36 31.26
C ILE A 465 -15.65 20.63 30.94
N TYR A 466 -16.67 20.54 30.08
CA TYR A 466 -17.58 21.64 29.72
C TYR A 466 -18.97 21.54 30.37
N HIS A 467 -19.19 20.56 31.25
CA HIS A 467 -20.32 20.46 32.16
C HIS A 467 -19.79 20.42 33.60
#